data_AF-A0A1C6VFV4-F1
#
_entry.id   AF-A0A1C6VFV4-F1
#
_cell.length_a   1.000
_cell.length_b   1.000
_cell.length_c   1.000
_cell.angle_alpha   90.00
_cell.angle_beta   90.00
_cell.angle_gamma   90.00
#
_symmetry.space_group_name_H-M   'P 1'
#
loop_
_entity.id
_entity.type
_entity.pdbx_description
1 polymer ?
#
loop_
_entity_poly.entity_id
_entity_poly.type
_entity_poly.pdbx_seq_one_letter_code
_entity_poly.pdbx_strand_id
1 'polypeptide(L)'
;MRQLLGRAVSGQSIALAAAVILTAKGEFDLAVLAHFAWQIAWMFPVMLDVYVITAFHRRRWPDMVVGMLLMIFCQVAVHLLPVFIDTEAGEEVPWGLVVAVACVAPVVVVRVKMLAGRTAEEIAAAQDADRAAEELRAARAETTAVRQALAEAEERARAETVRAEAETAARQEAETARAVAETRAAAEAETRAEIEAITKAEIIRHEQAIAEAREAARVAAERAAAEAEAARMAEGRLAEARDAADRAAAARVLAEQTAAGQIRALTDAAEQAKRDYRAALTEAREAARAAQGRADDLADEVRVVQAQRDEAQRFAERQATARALAEQESQAVKDARDGLVNELERTRRALARAQEKAEINVVRQPEILRPAARKSIASFPVDLPPDLPEVETVKPETVAVVLAARGKHPEMTNRQLAEITGISDRTIRKVLNAVPAEIVGRVLALTSEPAA
;
A
#
# COMPACT_ATOMS: atom_id res chain seq x y z
N MET A 1 -78.11 -82.76 -34.82
CA MET A 1 -77.80 -81.36 -35.19
C MET A 1 -77.86 -80.35 -34.04
N ARG A 2 -78.02 -80.77 -32.76
CA ARG A 2 -77.95 -79.90 -31.57
C ARG A 2 -76.64 -80.00 -30.76
N GLN A 3 -75.71 -80.88 -31.15
CA GLN A 3 -74.39 -81.03 -30.51
C GLN A 3 -73.23 -80.36 -31.28
N LEU A 4 -73.50 -79.73 -32.44
CA LEU A 4 -72.49 -78.97 -33.19
C LEU A 4 -72.55 -77.43 -32.97
N LEU A 5 -73.57 -76.94 -32.26
CA LEU A 5 -73.67 -75.53 -31.83
C LEU A 5 -72.93 -75.24 -30.52
N GLY A 6 -72.44 -76.26 -29.81
CA GLY A 6 -71.69 -76.12 -28.55
C GLY A 6 -70.19 -75.87 -28.72
N ARG A 7 -69.65 -75.86 -29.96
CA ARG A 7 -68.22 -75.63 -30.23
C ARG A 7 -67.91 -74.37 -31.06
N ALA A 8 -68.92 -73.70 -31.62
CA ALA A 8 -68.72 -72.42 -32.32
C ALA A 8 -68.60 -71.21 -31.36
N VAL A 9 -69.07 -71.36 -30.11
CA VAL A 9 -68.99 -70.35 -29.05
C VAL A 9 -67.57 -70.23 -28.47
N SER A 10 -66.72 -71.26 -28.58
CA SER A 10 -65.37 -71.21 -28.00
C SER A 10 -64.47 -70.24 -28.74
N GLY A 11 -64.48 -70.20 -30.07
CA GLY A 11 -63.61 -69.31 -30.85
C GLY A 11 -63.90 -67.83 -30.62
N GLN A 12 -65.17 -67.44 -30.63
CA GLN A 12 -65.57 -66.03 -30.41
C GLN A 12 -65.35 -65.59 -28.97
N SER A 13 -65.67 -66.45 -27.99
CA SER A 13 -65.48 -66.12 -26.57
C SER A 13 -64.00 -66.05 -26.21
N ILE A 14 -63.16 -66.92 -26.79
CA ILE A 14 -61.70 -66.89 -26.61
C ILE A 14 -61.10 -65.66 -27.29
N ALA A 15 -61.53 -65.32 -28.51
CA ALA A 15 -61.06 -64.11 -29.20
C ALA A 15 -61.46 -62.83 -28.44
N LEU A 16 -62.68 -62.78 -27.91
CA LEU A 16 -63.15 -61.65 -27.11
C LEU A 16 -62.39 -61.56 -25.78
N ALA A 17 -62.21 -62.68 -25.07
CA ALA A 17 -61.44 -62.71 -23.83
C ALA A 17 -59.97 -62.32 -24.05
N ALA A 18 -59.35 -62.80 -25.14
CA ALA A 18 -57.99 -62.41 -25.50
C ALA A 18 -57.89 -60.92 -25.84
N ALA A 19 -58.86 -60.38 -26.57
CA ALA A 19 -58.93 -58.95 -26.84
C ALA A 19 -59.06 -58.13 -25.54
N VAL A 20 -59.99 -58.49 -24.66
CA VAL A 20 -60.19 -57.81 -23.37
C VAL A 20 -58.96 -57.88 -22.48
N ILE A 21 -58.30 -59.03 -22.38
CA ILE A 21 -57.06 -59.17 -21.59
C ILE A 21 -55.94 -58.30 -22.18
N LEU A 22 -55.82 -58.26 -23.50
CA LEU A 22 -54.80 -57.47 -24.18
C LEU A 22 -55.03 -55.97 -23.99
N THR A 23 -56.28 -55.50 -24.10
CA THR A 23 -56.62 -54.07 -23.92
C THR A 23 -56.49 -53.66 -22.46
N ALA A 24 -56.96 -54.49 -21.52
CA ALA A 24 -56.84 -54.24 -20.09
C ALA A 24 -55.36 -54.18 -19.64
N LYS A 25 -54.48 -55.03 -20.21
CA LYS A 25 -53.05 -54.96 -19.95
C LYS A 25 -52.45 -53.64 -20.41
N GLY A 26 -52.76 -53.20 -21.64
CA GLY A 26 -52.26 -51.94 -22.16
C GLY A 26 -52.68 -50.76 -21.29
N GLU A 27 -53.97 -50.68 -20.96
CA GLU A 27 -54.52 -49.62 -20.11
C GLU A 27 -53.94 -49.63 -18.68
N PHE A 28 -53.67 -50.81 -18.11
CA PHE A 28 -52.94 -50.93 -16.84
C PHE A 28 -51.53 -50.37 -16.93
N ASP A 29 -50.77 -50.76 -17.96
CA ASP A 29 -49.41 -50.29 -18.18
C ASP A 29 -49.41 -48.75 -18.40
N LEU A 30 -50.44 -48.18 -19.05
CA LEU A 30 -50.63 -46.72 -19.18
C LEU A 30 -50.79 -46.04 -17.83
N ALA A 31 -51.64 -46.60 -16.95
CA ALA A 31 -51.91 -46.02 -15.64
C ALA A 31 -50.64 -46.04 -14.77
N VAL A 32 -49.87 -47.12 -14.82
CA VAL A 32 -48.57 -47.19 -14.13
C VAL A 32 -47.59 -46.15 -14.68
N LEU A 33 -47.52 -45.99 -16.01
CA LEU A 33 -46.68 -44.96 -16.65
C LEU A 33 -47.13 -43.53 -16.31
N ALA A 34 -48.42 -43.31 -16.10
CA ALA A 34 -49.00 -42.05 -15.63
C ALA A 34 -48.85 -41.85 -14.11
N HIS A 35 -47.96 -42.60 -13.45
CA HIS A 35 -47.64 -42.54 -12.02
C HIS A 35 -48.77 -42.95 -11.06
N PHE A 36 -49.77 -43.71 -11.50
CA PHE A 36 -50.70 -44.34 -10.56
C PHE A 36 -50.01 -45.47 -9.81
N ALA A 37 -50.26 -45.57 -8.50
CA ALA A 37 -49.78 -46.67 -7.69
C ALA A 37 -50.29 -48.00 -8.27
N TRP A 38 -49.42 -49.02 -8.37
CA TRP A 38 -49.75 -50.30 -9.01
C TRP A 38 -50.99 -50.97 -8.39
N GLN A 39 -51.26 -50.72 -7.10
CA GLN A 39 -52.45 -51.21 -6.39
C GLN A 39 -53.76 -50.59 -6.87
N ILE A 40 -53.71 -49.42 -7.51
CA ILE A 40 -54.88 -48.66 -7.99
C ILE A 40 -54.96 -48.68 -9.52
N ALA A 41 -53.83 -48.89 -10.21
CA ALA A 41 -53.75 -48.89 -11.67
C ALA A 41 -54.71 -49.88 -12.35
N TRP A 42 -55.06 -51.01 -11.71
CA TRP A 42 -56.04 -51.97 -12.26
C TRP A 42 -57.47 -51.43 -12.29
N MET A 43 -57.80 -50.38 -11.53
CA MET A 43 -59.13 -49.75 -11.58
C MET A 43 -59.34 -48.94 -12.86
N PHE A 44 -58.26 -48.49 -13.51
CA PHE A 44 -58.32 -47.68 -14.72
C PHE A 44 -59.00 -48.41 -15.90
N PRO A 45 -58.56 -49.63 -16.31
CA PRO A 45 -59.25 -50.38 -17.36
C PRO A 45 -60.70 -50.70 -16.99
N VAL A 46 -60.97 -51.03 -15.73
CA VAL A 46 -62.33 -51.35 -15.25
C VAL A 46 -63.27 -50.14 -15.40
N MET A 47 -62.81 -48.93 -15.03
CA MET A 47 -63.60 -47.71 -15.16
C MET A 47 -63.92 -47.40 -16.63
N LEU A 48 -62.92 -47.55 -17.51
CA LEU A 48 -63.05 -47.28 -18.94
C LEU A 48 -64.01 -48.29 -19.60
N ASP A 49 -63.88 -49.57 -19.26
CA ASP A 49 -64.79 -50.63 -19.70
C ASP A 49 -66.24 -50.37 -19.23
N VAL A 50 -66.45 -49.99 -17.97
CA VAL A 50 -67.79 -49.66 -17.43
C VAL A 50 -68.39 -48.47 -18.18
N TYR A 51 -67.60 -47.43 -18.46
CA TYR A 51 -68.04 -46.29 -19.22
C TYR A 51 -68.48 -46.68 -20.64
N VAL A 52 -67.64 -47.45 -21.33
CA VAL A 52 -67.91 -47.92 -22.70
C VAL A 52 -69.14 -48.83 -22.71
N ILE A 53 -69.25 -49.80 -21.81
CA ILE A 53 -70.42 -50.68 -21.68
C ILE A 53 -71.70 -49.88 -21.43
N THR A 54 -71.64 -48.88 -20.54
CA THR A 54 -72.79 -48.01 -20.23
C THR A 54 -73.20 -47.17 -21.44
N ALA A 55 -72.23 -46.62 -22.17
CA ALA A 55 -72.48 -45.89 -23.41
C ALA A 55 -73.14 -46.79 -24.48
N PHE A 56 -72.67 -48.02 -24.61
CA PHE A 56 -73.28 -49.01 -25.50
C PHE A 56 -74.68 -49.43 -25.06
N HIS A 57 -74.96 -49.54 -23.76
CA HIS A 57 -76.29 -49.86 -23.25
C HIS A 57 -77.32 -48.78 -23.54
N ARG A 58 -76.90 -47.51 -23.54
CA ARG A 58 -77.78 -46.37 -23.84
C ARG A 58 -78.15 -46.23 -25.32
N ARG A 59 -77.51 -47.01 -26.21
CA ARG A 59 -77.70 -46.98 -27.69
C ARG A 59 -77.62 -45.56 -28.31
N ARG A 60 -77.01 -44.60 -27.61
CA ARG A 60 -76.77 -43.25 -28.16
C ARG A 60 -75.50 -43.31 -28.98
N TRP A 61 -75.67 -43.19 -30.29
CA TRP A 61 -74.57 -43.18 -31.26
C TRP A 61 -73.40 -42.26 -30.87
N PRO A 62 -73.61 -41.01 -30.41
CA PRO A 62 -72.49 -40.14 -30.02
C PRO A 62 -71.70 -40.70 -28.82
N ASP A 63 -72.39 -41.18 -27.78
CA ASP A 63 -71.73 -41.70 -26.56
C ASP A 63 -70.91 -42.97 -26.89
N MET A 64 -71.41 -43.80 -27.81
CA MET A 64 -70.74 -44.99 -28.30
C MET A 64 -69.46 -44.67 -29.09
N VAL A 65 -69.51 -43.64 -29.95
CA VAL A 65 -68.34 -43.17 -30.71
C VAL A 65 -67.30 -42.58 -29.76
N VAL A 66 -67.71 -41.78 -28.78
CA VAL A 66 -66.80 -41.20 -27.77
C VAL A 66 -66.09 -42.28 -26.96
N GLY A 67 -66.82 -43.29 -26.47
CA GLY A 67 -66.22 -44.41 -25.74
C GLY A 67 -65.21 -45.20 -26.58
N MET A 68 -65.49 -45.39 -27.88
CA MET A 68 -64.61 -46.10 -28.80
C MET A 68 -63.32 -45.32 -29.12
N LEU A 69 -63.44 -44.01 -29.34
CA LEU A 69 -62.28 -43.13 -29.55
C LEU A 69 -61.36 -43.09 -28.34
N LEU A 70 -61.94 -43.06 -27.13
CA LEU A 70 -61.18 -43.06 -25.89
C LEU A 70 -60.36 -44.36 -25.73
N MET A 71 -60.96 -45.51 -26.02
CA MET A 71 -60.30 -46.82 -25.95
C MET A 71 -59.15 -46.95 -26.98
N ILE A 72 -59.36 -46.47 -28.21
CA ILE A 72 -58.32 -46.42 -29.24
C ILE A 72 -57.16 -45.52 -28.80
N PHE A 73 -57.47 -44.34 -28.26
CA PHE A 73 -56.46 -43.39 -27.79
C PHE A 73 -55.56 -44.00 -26.71
N CYS A 74 -56.14 -44.65 -25.70
CA CYS A 74 -55.37 -45.32 -24.65
C CYS A 74 -54.43 -46.40 -25.21
N GLN A 75 -54.88 -47.21 -26.16
CA GLN A 75 -54.07 -48.27 -26.77
C GLN A 75 -52.91 -47.70 -27.60
N VAL A 76 -53.17 -46.64 -28.37
CA VAL A 76 -52.15 -45.93 -29.15
C VAL A 76 -51.11 -45.28 -28.23
N ALA A 77 -51.55 -44.61 -27.15
CA ALA A 77 -50.66 -43.96 -26.21
C ALA A 77 -49.69 -44.95 -25.55
N VAL A 78 -50.17 -46.11 -25.11
CA VAL A 78 -49.35 -47.16 -24.47
C VAL A 78 -48.24 -47.67 -25.37
N HIS A 79 -48.52 -47.85 -26.66
CA HIS A 79 -47.56 -48.46 -27.58
C HIS A 79 -46.65 -47.43 -28.24
N LEU A 80 -47.06 -46.14 -28.28
CA LEU A 80 -46.19 -45.05 -28.74
C LEU A 80 -45.24 -44.55 -27.67
N LEU A 81 -45.62 -44.58 -26.38
CA LEU A 81 -44.79 -44.01 -25.31
C LEU A 81 -43.38 -44.66 -25.22
N PRO A 82 -43.22 -46.00 -25.29
CA PRO A 82 -41.91 -46.62 -25.31
C PRO A 82 -41.10 -46.26 -26.56
N VAL A 83 -41.77 -46.14 -27.72
CA VAL A 83 -41.15 -45.81 -29.01
C VAL A 83 -40.56 -44.39 -29.02
N PHE A 84 -41.17 -43.44 -28.29
CA PHE A 84 -40.63 -42.08 -28.17
C PHE A 84 -39.53 -41.93 -27.11
N ILE A 85 -39.53 -42.77 -26.07
CA ILE A 85 -38.56 -42.71 -24.97
C ILE A 85 -37.24 -43.43 -25.33
N ASP A 86 -37.27 -44.51 -26.11
CA ASP A 86 -36.08 -45.29 -26.55
C ASP A 86 -35.40 -44.73 -27.82
N THR A 87 -35.42 -43.40 -28.01
CA THR A 87 -34.86 -42.74 -29.21
C THR A 87 -33.32 -42.72 -29.27
N GLU A 88 -32.63 -43.26 -28.27
CA GLU A 88 -31.16 -43.43 -28.30
C GLU A 88 -30.69 -44.68 -29.07
N ALA A 89 -31.58 -45.64 -29.37
CA ALA A 89 -31.23 -46.92 -30.02
C ALA A 89 -31.21 -46.89 -31.56
N GLY A 90 -31.57 -45.77 -32.20
CA GLY A 90 -31.36 -45.54 -33.64
C GLY A 90 -32.21 -46.38 -34.62
N GLU A 91 -33.19 -47.16 -34.16
CA GLU A 91 -34.11 -47.88 -35.02
C GLU A 91 -35.44 -47.12 -35.14
N GLU A 92 -35.73 -46.57 -36.33
CA GLU A 92 -37.00 -45.90 -36.62
C GLU A 92 -38.14 -46.93 -36.68
N VAL A 93 -38.82 -47.17 -35.55
CA VAL A 93 -40.04 -47.97 -35.56
C VAL A 93 -41.14 -47.17 -36.28
N PRO A 94 -41.77 -47.71 -37.34
CA PRO A 94 -42.81 -47.01 -38.08
C PRO A 94 -44.07 -46.85 -37.21
N TRP A 95 -44.21 -45.67 -36.58
CA TRP A 95 -45.32 -45.32 -35.68
C TRP A 95 -46.72 -45.54 -36.31
N GLY A 96 -46.82 -45.44 -37.64
CA GLY A 96 -48.06 -45.73 -38.37
C GLY A 96 -48.53 -47.19 -38.23
N LEU A 97 -47.60 -48.14 -38.11
CA LEU A 97 -47.92 -49.56 -37.90
C LEU A 97 -48.50 -49.79 -36.50
N VAL A 98 -47.96 -49.10 -35.49
CA VAL A 98 -48.42 -49.17 -34.09
C VAL A 98 -49.87 -48.68 -33.99
N VAL A 99 -50.17 -47.54 -34.62
CA VAL A 99 -51.53 -46.99 -34.67
C VAL A 99 -52.48 -47.94 -35.40
N ALA A 100 -52.05 -48.50 -36.53
CA ALA A 100 -52.87 -49.44 -37.30
C ALA A 100 -53.22 -50.71 -36.52
N VAL A 101 -52.25 -51.29 -35.79
CA VAL A 101 -52.45 -52.49 -34.97
C VAL A 101 -53.33 -52.20 -33.75
N ALA A 102 -53.16 -51.05 -33.08
CA ALA A 102 -53.99 -50.65 -31.94
C ALA A 102 -55.48 -50.51 -32.33
N CYS A 103 -55.79 -50.05 -33.54
CA CYS A 103 -57.17 -49.93 -34.01
C CYS A 103 -57.88 -51.27 -34.30
N VAL A 104 -57.14 -52.40 -34.40
CA VAL A 104 -57.73 -53.69 -34.78
C VAL A 104 -58.68 -54.22 -33.71
N ALA A 105 -58.29 -54.17 -32.43
CA ALA A 105 -59.10 -54.74 -31.35
C ALA A 105 -60.46 -54.02 -31.16
N PRO A 106 -60.53 -52.67 -31.11
CA PRO A 106 -61.79 -51.93 -31.02
C PRO A 106 -62.74 -52.20 -32.21
N VAL A 107 -62.19 -52.25 -33.43
CA VAL A 107 -62.98 -52.52 -34.64
C VAL A 107 -63.57 -53.93 -34.63
N VAL A 108 -62.80 -54.93 -34.19
CA VAL A 108 -63.28 -56.31 -34.04
C VAL A 108 -64.41 -56.37 -33.02
N VAL A 109 -64.31 -55.67 -31.88
CA VAL A 109 -65.37 -55.62 -30.86
C VAL A 109 -66.67 -55.02 -31.42
N VAL A 110 -66.58 -53.91 -32.17
CA VAL A 110 -67.76 -53.28 -32.81
C VAL A 110 -68.38 -54.20 -33.86
N ARG A 111 -67.55 -54.86 -34.67
CA ARG A 111 -68.01 -55.82 -35.69
C ARG A 111 -68.73 -57.02 -35.05
N VAL A 112 -68.15 -57.58 -33.99
CA VAL A 112 -68.75 -58.70 -33.23
C VAL A 112 -70.08 -58.26 -32.60
N LYS A 113 -70.17 -57.04 -32.06
CA LYS A 113 -71.41 -56.52 -31.46
C LYS A 113 -72.50 -56.20 -32.48
N MET A 114 -72.12 -55.71 -33.66
CA MET A 114 -73.07 -55.54 -34.77
C MET A 114 -73.58 -56.86 -35.34
N LEU A 115 -72.76 -57.92 -35.30
CA LEU A 115 -73.13 -59.26 -35.76
C LEU A 115 -73.91 -60.06 -34.71
N ALA A 116 -73.80 -59.71 -33.42
CA ALA A 116 -74.58 -60.29 -32.32
C ALA A 116 -76.01 -59.68 -32.25
N GLY A 117 -76.74 -59.77 -33.37
CA GLY A 117 -77.95 -58.99 -33.70
C GLY A 117 -79.12 -58.97 -32.70
N ARG A 118 -80.06 -58.06 -33.02
CA ARG A 118 -81.36 -57.82 -32.37
C ARG A 118 -82.08 -59.13 -32.02
N THR A 119 -82.63 -59.20 -30.82
CA THR A 119 -83.41 -60.35 -30.34
C THR A 119 -84.80 -60.38 -30.95
N ALA A 120 -85.35 -61.60 -31.14
CA ALA A 120 -86.62 -61.86 -31.80
C ALA A 120 -87.86 -61.21 -31.13
N GLU A 121 -87.74 -60.69 -29.90
CA GLU A 121 -88.82 -59.97 -29.21
C GLU A 121 -89.05 -58.54 -29.72
N GLU A 122 -88.01 -57.85 -30.25
CA GLU A 122 -88.16 -56.49 -30.80
C GLU A 122 -88.87 -56.48 -32.18
N ILE A 123 -88.93 -57.62 -32.87
CA ILE A 123 -89.62 -57.76 -34.17
C ILE A 123 -91.13 -58.05 -33.98
N ALA A 124 -91.52 -58.64 -32.86
CA ALA A 124 -92.93 -58.95 -32.56
C ALA A 124 -93.74 -57.70 -32.19
N ALA A 125 -93.16 -56.76 -31.44
CA ALA A 125 -93.84 -55.54 -31.00
C ALA A 125 -94.18 -54.56 -32.15
N ALA A 126 -93.49 -54.67 -33.30
CA ALA A 126 -93.77 -53.85 -34.48
C ALA A 126 -94.94 -54.38 -35.33
N GLN A 127 -95.28 -55.67 -35.22
CA GLN A 127 -96.32 -56.31 -36.04
C GLN A 127 -97.73 -56.21 -35.41
N ASP A 128 -97.83 -55.97 -34.10
CA ASP A 128 -99.12 -55.80 -33.41
C ASP A 128 -99.71 -54.38 -33.59
N ALA A 129 -98.88 -53.38 -33.92
CA ALA A 129 -99.33 -52.02 -34.25
C ALA A 129 -100.02 -51.93 -35.63
N ASP A 130 -99.65 -52.79 -36.58
CA ASP A 130 -100.18 -52.75 -37.94
C ASP A 130 -101.55 -53.44 -38.07
N ARG A 131 -101.87 -54.42 -37.21
CA ARG A 131 -103.18 -55.11 -37.21
C ARG A 131 -104.31 -54.26 -36.63
N ALA A 132 -104.02 -53.40 -35.66
CA ALA A 132 -105.01 -52.46 -35.10
C ALA A 132 -105.42 -51.35 -36.10
N ALA A 133 -104.62 -51.11 -37.14
CA ALA A 133 -104.86 -50.07 -38.15
C ALA A 133 -105.80 -50.53 -39.29
N GLU A 134 -106.02 -51.84 -39.47
CA GLU A 134 -106.88 -52.38 -40.54
C GLU A 134 -108.36 -52.50 -40.14
N GLU A 135 -108.67 -52.78 -38.87
CA GLU A 135 -110.06 -52.87 -38.38
C GLU A 135 -110.77 -51.50 -38.33
N LEU A 136 -110.00 -50.40 -38.23
CA LEU A 136 -110.54 -49.03 -38.26
C LEU A 136 -110.87 -48.53 -39.69
N ARG A 137 -110.40 -49.22 -40.74
CA ARG A 137 -110.66 -48.84 -42.15
C ARG A 137 -111.98 -49.39 -42.68
N ALA A 138 -112.47 -50.53 -42.16
CA ALA A 138 -113.73 -51.13 -42.58
C ALA A 138 -114.97 -50.41 -42.00
N ALA A 139 -114.87 -49.80 -40.83
CA ALA A 139 -115.98 -49.08 -40.18
C ALA A 139 -116.18 -47.63 -40.66
N ARG A 140 -115.26 -47.08 -41.48
CA ARG A 140 -115.28 -45.67 -41.93
C ARG A 140 -115.88 -45.45 -43.31
N ALA A 141 -116.18 -46.52 -44.07
CA ALA A 141 -116.67 -46.42 -45.45
C ALA A 141 -118.16 -46.02 -45.54
N GLU A 142 -118.94 -46.16 -44.46
CA GLU A 142 -120.39 -45.85 -44.46
C GLU A 142 -120.72 -44.47 -43.84
N THR A 143 -119.74 -43.80 -43.20
CA THR A 143 -119.86 -42.43 -42.66
C THR A 143 -119.24 -41.35 -43.56
N THR A 144 -118.59 -41.75 -44.66
CA THR A 144 -117.87 -40.86 -45.59
C THR A 144 -118.80 -40.04 -46.50
N ALA A 145 -120.00 -40.54 -46.84
CA ALA A 145 -120.91 -39.85 -47.75
C ALA A 145 -121.66 -38.66 -47.11
N VAL A 146 -121.89 -38.68 -45.79
CA VAL A 146 -122.53 -37.57 -45.05
C VAL A 146 -121.48 -36.56 -44.54
N ARG A 147 -120.22 -36.99 -44.33
CA ARG A 147 -119.11 -36.09 -43.97
C ARG A 147 -118.54 -35.30 -45.15
N GLN A 148 -118.62 -35.80 -46.39
CA GLN A 148 -118.12 -35.05 -47.55
C GLN A 148 -118.87 -33.73 -47.79
N ALA A 149 -120.19 -33.70 -47.55
CA ALA A 149 -120.99 -32.47 -47.68
C ALA A 149 -120.75 -31.44 -46.55
N LEU A 150 -120.32 -31.88 -45.37
CA LEU A 150 -119.94 -30.98 -44.25
C LEU A 150 -118.46 -30.56 -44.34
N ALA A 151 -117.60 -31.43 -44.88
CA ALA A 151 -116.17 -31.18 -45.07
C ALA A 151 -115.89 -30.13 -46.16
N GLU A 152 -116.69 -30.04 -47.21
CA GLU A 152 -116.54 -28.97 -48.22
C GLU A 152 -116.89 -27.58 -47.67
N ALA A 153 -117.76 -27.49 -46.66
CA ALA A 153 -118.08 -26.24 -45.96
C ALA A 153 -117.02 -25.89 -44.90
N GLU A 154 -116.49 -26.87 -44.16
CA GLU A 154 -115.37 -26.67 -43.24
C GLU A 154 -114.04 -26.40 -43.96
N GLU A 155 -113.77 -26.96 -45.14
CA GLU A 155 -112.54 -26.70 -45.89
C GLU A 155 -112.45 -25.25 -46.35
N ARG A 156 -113.57 -24.64 -46.76
CA ARG A 156 -113.58 -23.21 -47.15
C ARG A 156 -113.34 -22.30 -45.94
N ALA A 157 -113.93 -22.62 -44.79
CA ALA A 157 -113.68 -21.89 -43.55
C ALA A 157 -112.24 -22.08 -43.02
N ARG A 158 -111.70 -23.30 -43.10
CA ARG A 158 -110.32 -23.62 -42.69
C ARG A 158 -109.27 -23.03 -43.64
N ALA A 159 -109.57 -22.95 -44.94
CA ALA A 159 -108.67 -22.29 -45.91
C ALA A 159 -108.57 -20.78 -45.65
N GLU A 160 -109.65 -20.13 -45.22
CA GLU A 160 -109.62 -18.71 -44.83
C GLU A 160 -108.92 -18.50 -43.48
N THR A 161 -109.12 -19.37 -42.48
CA THR A 161 -108.37 -19.26 -41.22
C THR A 161 -106.89 -19.58 -41.39
N VAL A 162 -106.51 -20.58 -42.20
CA VAL A 162 -105.10 -20.88 -42.49
C VAL A 162 -104.44 -19.75 -43.27
N ARG A 163 -105.17 -19.06 -44.16
CA ARG A 163 -104.64 -17.89 -44.88
C ARG A 163 -104.46 -16.69 -43.94
N ALA A 164 -105.41 -16.46 -43.03
CA ALA A 164 -105.29 -15.41 -42.00
C ALA A 164 -104.18 -15.71 -40.99
N GLU A 165 -104.05 -16.96 -40.52
CA GLU A 165 -102.99 -17.42 -39.62
C GLU A 165 -101.62 -17.34 -40.29
N ALA A 166 -101.51 -17.75 -41.56
CA ALA A 166 -100.28 -17.62 -42.33
C ALA A 166 -99.89 -16.14 -42.56
N GLU A 167 -100.86 -15.24 -42.77
CA GLU A 167 -100.57 -13.81 -42.89
C GLU A 167 -100.14 -13.20 -41.54
N THR A 168 -100.74 -13.63 -40.42
CA THR A 168 -100.29 -13.20 -39.08
C THR A 168 -98.94 -13.78 -38.71
N ALA A 169 -98.64 -15.04 -39.06
CA ALA A 169 -97.35 -15.67 -38.83
C ALA A 169 -96.26 -15.00 -39.69
N ALA A 170 -96.56 -14.67 -40.95
CA ALA A 170 -95.63 -13.93 -41.80
C ALA A 170 -95.34 -12.52 -41.29
N ARG A 171 -96.34 -11.83 -40.72
CA ARG A 171 -96.14 -10.52 -40.07
C ARG A 171 -95.30 -10.64 -38.79
N GLN A 172 -95.55 -11.65 -37.97
CA GLN A 172 -94.76 -11.90 -36.76
C GLN A 172 -93.33 -12.33 -37.09
N GLU A 173 -93.11 -13.14 -38.11
CA GLU A 173 -91.79 -13.52 -38.61
C GLU A 173 -91.04 -12.31 -39.17
N ALA A 174 -91.73 -11.43 -39.92
CA ALA A 174 -91.13 -10.18 -40.40
C ALA A 174 -90.79 -9.20 -39.27
N GLU A 175 -91.64 -9.09 -38.25
CA GLU A 175 -91.39 -8.25 -37.06
C GLU A 175 -90.24 -8.81 -36.20
N THR A 176 -90.21 -10.12 -35.98
CA THR A 176 -89.10 -10.77 -35.25
C THR A 176 -87.79 -10.70 -36.03
N ALA A 177 -87.82 -10.88 -37.35
CA ALA A 177 -86.63 -10.71 -38.19
C ALA A 177 -86.10 -9.27 -38.15
N ARG A 178 -86.99 -8.26 -38.13
CA ARG A 178 -86.60 -6.85 -37.95
C ARG A 178 -86.02 -6.60 -36.57
N ALA A 179 -86.64 -7.11 -35.50
CA ALA A 179 -86.13 -6.98 -34.14
C ALA A 179 -84.77 -7.67 -33.96
N VAL A 180 -84.56 -8.84 -34.58
CA VAL A 180 -83.27 -9.55 -34.58
C VAL A 180 -82.21 -8.79 -35.39
N ALA A 181 -82.59 -8.19 -36.52
CA ALA A 181 -81.69 -7.37 -37.32
C ALA A 181 -81.29 -6.08 -36.58
N GLU A 182 -82.22 -5.41 -35.91
CA GLU A 182 -81.96 -4.21 -35.11
C GLU A 182 -81.10 -4.51 -33.89
N THR A 183 -81.38 -5.59 -33.16
CA THR A 183 -80.57 -6.01 -32.00
C THR A 183 -79.15 -6.42 -32.42
N ARG A 184 -79.01 -7.12 -33.56
CA ARG A 184 -77.70 -7.46 -34.12
C ARG A 184 -76.93 -6.22 -34.58
N ALA A 185 -77.59 -5.27 -35.24
CA ALA A 185 -76.96 -4.02 -35.67
C ALA A 185 -76.51 -3.18 -34.46
N ALA A 186 -77.30 -3.14 -33.38
CA ALA A 186 -76.92 -2.47 -32.14
C ALA A 186 -75.71 -3.13 -31.46
N ALA A 187 -75.68 -4.47 -31.36
CA ALA A 187 -74.55 -5.20 -30.80
C ALA A 187 -73.26 -5.06 -31.65
N GLU A 188 -73.38 -5.05 -32.98
CA GLU A 188 -72.26 -4.79 -33.88
C GLU A 188 -71.74 -3.34 -33.78
N ALA A 189 -72.62 -2.37 -33.51
CA ALA A 189 -72.22 -0.99 -33.27
C ALA A 189 -71.51 -0.81 -31.91
N GLU A 190 -72.00 -1.47 -30.86
CA GLU A 190 -71.40 -1.44 -29.51
C GLU A 190 -70.00 -2.08 -29.51
N THR A 191 -69.86 -3.25 -30.14
CA THR A 191 -68.56 -3.93 -30.26
C THR A 191 -67.55 -3.11 -31.07
N ARG A 192 -67.98 -2.41 -32.13
CA ARG A 192 -67.11 -1.48 -32.87
C ARG A 192 -66.68 -0.29 -32.02
N ALA A 193 -67.59 0.30 -31.25
CA ALA A 193 -67.28 1.40 -30.36
C ALA A 193 -66.28 1.00 -29.25
N GLU A 194 -66.42 -0.21 -28.70
CA GLU A 194 -65.48 -0.76 -27.71
C GLU A 194 -64.10 -0.99 -28.31
N ILE A 195 -64.01 -1.58 -29.51
CA ILE A 195 -62.74 -1.79 -30.22
C ILE A 195 -62.07 -0.45 -30.53
N GLU A 196 -62.81 0.55 -30.99
CA GLU A 196 -62.27 1.89 -31.25
C GLU A 196 -61.78 2.58 -29.97
N ALA A 197 -62.48 2.41 -28.84
CA ALA A 197 -62.07 2.95 -27.56
C ALA A 197 -60.78 2.29 -27.03
N ILE A 198 -60.68 0.97 -27.11
CA ILE A 198 -59.47 0.22 -26.74
C ILE A 198 -58.30 0.63 -27.63
N THR A 199 -58.51 0.70 -28.94
CA THR A 199 -57.47 1.08 -29.90
C THR A 199 -56.95 2.50 -29.64
N LYS A 200 -57.86 3.46 -29.38
CA LYS A 200 -57.45 4.84 -29.00
C LYS A 200 -56.66 4.87 -27.70
N ALA A 201 -57.06 4.09 -26.70
CA ALA A 201 -56.33 4.01 -25.43
C ALA A 201 -54.93 3.39 -25.60
N GLU A 202 -54.78 2.39 -26.47
CA GLU A 202 -53.47 1.80 -26.80
C GLU A 202 -52.57 2.77 -27.55
N ILE A 203 -53.10 3.52 -28.52
CA ILE A 203 -52.35 4.57 -29.24
C ILE A 203 -51.82 5.61 -28.25
N ILE A 204 -52.66 6.10 -27.33
CA ILE A 204 -52.23 7.09 -26.31
C ILE A 204 -51.14 6.51 -25.41
N ARG A 205 -51.26 5.25 -24.96
CA ARG A 205 -50.21 4.61 -24.17
C ARG A 205 -48.89 4.47 -24.94
N HIS A 206 -48.95 4.14 -26.22
CA HIS A 206 -47.76 4.05 -27.06
C HIS A 206 -47.11 5.42 -27.28
N GLU A 207 -47.90 6.47 -27.49
CA GLU A 207 -47.38 7.84 -27.60
C GLU A 207 -46.71 8.30 -26.30
N GLN A 208 -47.30 8.00 -25.15
CA GLN A 208 -46.71 8.28 -23.84
C GLN A 208 -45.40 7.52 -23.64
N ALA A 209 -45.38 6.22 -23.94
CA ALA A 209 -44.17 5.40 -23.84
C ALA A 209 -43.04 5.90 -24.77
N ILE A 210 -43.38 6.37 -25.98
CA ILE A 210 -42.41 6.96 -26.91
C ILE A 210 -41.88 8.30 -26.37
N ALA A 211 -42.74 9.14 -25.78
CA ALA A 211 -42.33 10.40 -25.18
C ALA A 211 -41.39 10.17 -23.98
N GLU A 212 -41.73 9.23 -23.10
CA GLU A 212 -40.88 8.82 -21.97
C GLU A 212 -39.55 8.24 -22.44
N ALA A 213 -39.55 7.39 -23.47
CA ALA A 213 -38.33 6.83 -24.04
C ALA A 213 -37.42 7.91 -24.65
N ARG A 214 -37.99 8.91 -25.32
CA ARG A 214 -37.24 10.05 -25.87
C ARG A 214 -36.63 10.91 -24.76
N GLU A 215 -37.37 11.16 -23.70
CA GLU A 215 -36.89 11.93 -22.56
C GLU A 215 -35.77 11.17 -21.82
N ALA A 216 -35.95 9.87 -21.59
CA ALA A 216 -34.92 9.01 -21.01
C ALA A 216 -33.64 8.99 -21.87
N ALA A 217 -33.78 8.92 -23.19
CA ALA A 217 -32.65 8.99 -24.12
C ALA A 217 -31.93 10.34 -24.07
N ARG A 218 -32.67 11.46 -23.94
CA ARG A 218 -32.09 12.80 -23.77
C ARG A 218 -31.28 12.90 -22.48
N VAL A 219 -31.86 12.48 -21.35
CA VAL A 219 -31.17 12.48 -20.05
C VAL A 219 -29.93 11.58 -20.08
N ALA A 220 -30.00 10.42 -20.74
CA ALA A 220 -28.85 9.54 -20.90
C ALA A 220 -27.74 10.20 -21.75
N ALA A 221 -28.11 10.90 -22.83
CA ALA A 221 -27.16 11.63 -23.66
C ALA A 221 -26.50 12.80 -22.91
N GLU A 222 -27.25 13.54 -22.09
CA GLU A 222 -26.71 14.60 -21.24
C GLU A 222 -25.73 14.07 -20.19
N ARG A 223 -26.05 12.93 -19.55
CA ARG A 223 -25.13 12.26 -18.62
C ARG A 223 -23.86 11.80 -19.32
N ALA A 224 -23.98 11.16 -20.49
CA ALA A 224 -22.82 10.73 -21.26
C ALA A 224 -21.96 11.91 -21.72
N ALA A 225 -22.56 13.04 -22.09
CA ALA A 225 -21.83 14.26 -22.44
C ALA A 225 -21.08 14.84 -21.23
N ALA A 226 -21.72 14.91 -20.07
CA ALA A 226 -21.10 15.36 -18.82
C ALA A 226 -19.94 14.45 -18.38
N GLU A 227 -20.11 13.13 -18.50
CA GLU A 227 -19.04 12.16 -18.24
C GLU A 227 -17.87 12.31 -19.22
N ALA A 228 -18.15 12.55 -20.50
CA ALA A 228 -17.12 12.79 -21.52
C ALA A 228 -16.35 14.11 -21.29
N GLU A 229 -17.02 15.16 -20.79
CA GLU A 229 -16.37 16.40 -20.37
C GLU A 229 -15.52 16.21 -19.11
N ALA A 230 -16.03 15.49 -18.12
CA ALA A 230 -15.28 15.15 -16.91
C ALA A 230 -14.02 14.31 -17.24
N ALA A 231 -14.13 13.37 -18.18
CA ALA A 231 -13.00 12.59 -18.68
C ALA A 231 -11.96 13.48 -19.38
N ARG A 232 -12.38 14.40 -20.27
CA ARG A 232 -11.48 15.36 -20.93
C ARG A 232 -10.75 16.27 -19.92
N MET A 233 -11.46 16.73 -18.88
CA MET A 233 -10.85 17.52 -17.81
C MET A 233 -9.87 16.68 -16.95
N ALA A 234 -10.15 15.40 -16.75
CA ALA A 234 -9.22 14.49 -16.06
C ALA A 234 -7.95 14.23 -16.90
N GLU A 235 -8.09 14.02 -18.20
CA GLU A 235 -6.95 13.91 -19.12
C GLU A 235 -6.10 15.18 -19.16
N GLY A 236 -6.73 16.36 -19.19
CA GLY A 236 -6.03 17.65 -19.10
C GLY A 236 -5.19 17.76 -17.82
N ARG A 237 -5.76 17.40 -16.66
CA ARG A 237 -5.02 17.38 -15.38
C ARG A 237 -3.88 16.37 -15.36
N LEU A 238 -4.04 15.21 -16.00
CA LEU A 238 -2.97 14.22 -16.13
C LEU A 238 -1.84 14.71 -17.04
N ALA A 239 -2.16 15.43 -18.11
CA ALA A 239 -1.16 16.05 -18.98
C ALA A 239 -0.36 17.12 -18.22
N GLU A 240 -1.04 18.01 -17.48
CA GLU A 240 -0.38 19.02 -16.64
C GLU A 240 0.50 18.39 -15.56
N ALA A 241 0.05 17.28 -14.94
CA ALA A 241 0.84 16.55 -13.96
C ALA A 241 2.09 15.90 -14.57
N ARG A 242 2.00 15.37 -15.80
CA ARG A 242 3.16 14.85 -16.54
C ARG A 242 4.16 15.96 -16.86
N ASP A 243 3.69 17.08 -17.40
CA ASP A 243 4.55 18.23 -17.69
C ASP A 243 5.23 18.78 -16.42
N ALA A 244 4.51 18.80 -15.28
CA ALA A 244 5.08 19.18 -14.00
C ALA A 244 6.13 18.17 -13.50
N ALA A 245 5.90 16.88 -13.70
CA ALA A 245 6.86 15.83 -13.37
C ALA A 245 8.13 15.92 -14.24
N ASP A 246 7.98 16.17 -15.54
CA ASP A 246 9.11 16.33 -16.46
C ASP A 246 9.94 17.57 -16.13
N ARG A 247 9.29 18.70 -15.79
CA ARG A 247 9.98 19.90 -15.28
C ARG A 247 10.72 19.62 -13.98
N ALA A 248 10.12 18.86 -13.06
CA ALA A 248 10.78 18.49 -11.80
C ALA A 248 11.98 17.56 -12.03
N ALA A 249 11.88 16.62 -12.98
CA ALA A 249 12.98 15.75 -13.37
C ALA A 249 14.14 16.54 -13.99
N ALA A 250 13.84 17.46 -14.91
CA ALA A 250 14.85 18.35 -15.50
C ALA A 250 15.55 19.22 -14.43
N ALA A 251 14.79 19.75 -13.47
CA ALA A 251 15.34 20.52 -12.36
C ALA A 251 16.28 19.68 -11.48
N ARG A 252 15.93 18.42 -11.21
CA ARG A 252 16.80 17.49 -10.45
C ARG A 252 18.11 17.22 -11.18
N VAL A 253 18.06 16.94 -12.48
CA VAL A 253 19.26 16.70 -13.29
C VAL A 253 20.19 17.93 -13.26
N LEU A 254 19.62 19.14 -13.38
CA LEU A 254 20.41 20.37 -13.32
C LEU A 254 21.03 20.61 -11.92
N ALA A 255 20.29 20.29 -10.85
CA ALA A 255 20.79 20.36 -9.49
C ALA A 255 21.93 19.34 -9.25
N GLU A 256 21.80 18.12 -9.73
CA GLU A 256 22.84 17.09 -9.66
C GLU A 256 24.09 17.48 -10.45
N GLN A 257 23.94 18.03 -11.66
CA GLN A 257 25.06 18.54 -12.44
C GLN A 257 25.77 19.70 -11.74
N THR A 258 25.02 20.60 -11.11
CA THR A 258 25.56 21.72 -10.34
C THR A 258 26.34 21.22 -9.12
N ALA A 259 25.77 20.27 -8.37
CA ALA A 259 26.41 19.66 -7.21
C ALA A 259 27.69 18.90 -7.63
N ALA A 260 27.66 18.13 -8.71
CA ALA A 260 28.82 17.46 -9.25
C ALA A 260 29.91 18.45 -9.69
N GLY A 261 29.53 19.57 -10.30
CA GLY A 261 30.43 20.67 -10.63
C GLY A 261 31.10 21.28 -9.40
N GLN A 262 30.32 21.56 -8.34
CA GLN A 262 30.84 22.07 -7.08
C GLN A 262 31.79 21.09 -6.39
N ILE A 263 31.47 19.79 -6.38
CA ILE A 263 32.34 18.76 -5.80
C ILE A 263 33.67 18.68 -6.55
N ARG A 264 33.65 18.75 -7.89
CA ARG A 264 34.88 18.80 -8.69
C ARG A 264 35.71 20.04 -8.37
N ALA A 265 35.08 21.21 -8.34
CA ALA A 265 35.78 22.46 -8.02
C ALA A 265 36.41 22.43 -6.61
N LEU A 266 35.71 21.90 -5.61
CA LEU A 266 36.23 21.74 -4.26
C LEU A 266 37.36 20.70 -4.20
N THR A 267 37.24 19.60 -4.94
CA THR A 267 38.31 18.58 -5.04
C THR A 267 39.57 19.16 -5.67
N ASP A 268 39.44 19.90 -6.77
CA ASP A 268 40.56 20.54 -7.45
C ASP A 268 41.22 21.59 -6.56
N ALA A 269 40.41 22.40 -5.85
CA ALA A 269 40.92 23.37 -4.88
C ALA A 269 41.66 22.70 -3.71
N ALA A 270 41.15 21.56 -3.21
CA ALA A 270 41.81 20.81 -2.14
C ALA A 270 43.14 20.19 -2.59
N GLU A 271 43.20 19.62 -3.79
CA GLU A 271 44.45 19.10 -4.36
C GLU A 271 45.44 20.23 -4.65
N GLN A 272 44.99 21.40 -5.08
CA GLN A 272 45.86 22.57 -5.23
C GLN A 272 46.43 23.03 -3.89
N ALA A 273 45.58 23.21 -2.87
CA ALA A 273 46.02 23.59 -1.53
C ALA A 273 47.04 22.59 -0.94
N LYS A 274 46.87 21.29 -1.22
CA LYS A 274 47.82 20.24 -0.82
C LYS A 274 49.15 20.34 -1.55
N ARG A 275 49.17 20.72 -2.83
CA ARG A 275 50.42 20.98 -3.58
C ARG A 275 51.14 22.21 -3.01
N ASP A 276 50.41 23.29 -2.75
CA ASP A 276 50.95 24.52 -2.20
C ASP A 276 51.54 24.28 -0.80
N TYR A 277 50.83 23.52 0.04
CA TYR A 277 51.34 23.13 1.37
C TYR A 277 52.61 22.28 1.27
N ARG A 278 52.69 21.33 0.34
CA ARG A 278 53.91 20.53 0.12
C ARG A 278 55.08 21.36 -0.39
N ALA A 279 54.82 22.33 -1.27
CA ALA A 279 55.83 23.26 -1.75
C ALA A 279 56.36 24.12 -0.59
N ALA A 280 55.47 24.73 0.20
CA ALA A 280 55.83 25.52 1.37
C ALA A 280 56.61 24.70 2.42
N LEU A 281 56.23 23.43 2.65
CA LEU A 281 56.96 22.55 3.56
C LEU A 281 58.37 22.22 3.04
N THR A 282 58.53 22.10 1.73
CA THR A 282 59.83 21.84 1.10
C THR A 282 60.72 23.08 1.21
N GLU A 283 60.19 24.26 0.89
CA GLU A 283 60.88 25.54 1.06
C GLU A 283 61.29 25.78 2.52
N ALA A 284 60.39 25.52 3.49
CA ALA A 284 60.69 25.64 4.91
C ALA A 284 61.81 24.69 5.36
N ARG A 285 61.87 23.47 4.82
CA ARG A 285 62.95 22.51 5.10
C ARG A 285 64.28 22.96 4.52
N GLU A 286 64.27 23.52 3.31
CA GLU A 286 65.47 24.08 2.68
C GLU A 286 65.97 25.29 3.46
N ALA A 287 65.08 26.21 3.85
CA ALA A 287 65.42 27.34 4.69
C ALA A 287 65.98 26.91 6.05
N ALA A 288 65.41 25.88 6.68
CA ALA A 288 65.91 25.32 7.93
C ALA A 288 67.31 24.71 7.77
N ARG A 289 67.57 23.95 6.69
CA ARG A 289 68.91 23.43 6.37
C ARG A 289 69.92 24.54 6.12
N ALA A 290 69.53 25.59 5.40
CA ALA A 290 70.38 26.75 5.16
C ALA A 290 70.67 27.54 6.46
N ALA A 291 69.70 27.63 7.37
CA ALA A 291 69.92 28.21 8.70
C ALA A 291 70.85 27.35 9.55
N GLN A 292 70.72 26.03 9.50
CA GLN A 292 71.61 25.11 10.20
C GLN A 292 73.05 25.20 9.67
N GLY A 293 73.24 25.22 8.34
CA GLY A 293 74.56 25.43 7.75
C GLY A 293 75.22 26.74 8.22
N ARG A 294 74.46 27.84 8.23
CA ARG A 294 74.96 29.12 8.78
C ARG A 294 75.30 29.05 10.27
N ALA A 295 74.54 28.29 11.06
CA ALA A 295 74.82 28.09 12.47
C ALA A 295 76.11 27.28 12.69
N ASP A 296 76.34 26.26 11.86
CA ASP A 296 77.56 25.46 11.86
C ASP A 296 78.79 26.31 11.46
N ASP A 297 78.67 27.11 10.40
CA ASP A 297 79.71 28.06 9.95
C ASP A 297 80.07 29.05 11.08
N LEU A 298 79.07 29.65 11.73
CA LEU A 298 79.27 30.56 12.87
C LEU A 298 79.89 29.83 14.07
N ALA A 299 79.53 28.57 14.32
CA ALA A 299 80.14 27.79 15.40
C ALA A 299 81.62 27.50 15.12
N ASP A 300 81.98 27.25 13.86
CA ASP A 300 83.37 27.10 13.44
C ASP A 300 84.14 28.42 13.57
N GLU A 301 83.56 29.57 13.17
CA GLU A 301 84.15 30.90 13.38
C GLU A 301 84.38 31.18 14.88
N VAL A 302 83.40 30.87 15.74
CA VAL A 302 83.54 31.02 17.19
C VAL A 302 84.70 30.16 17.73
N ARG A 303 84.85 28.91 17.25
CA ARG A 303 85.99 28.05 17.63
C ARG A 303 87.34 28.65 17.19
N VAL A 304 87.41 29.22 15.99
CA VAL A 304 88.62 29.91 15.50
C VAL A 304 88.96 31.12 16.36
N VAL A 305 87.98 31.97 16.66
CA VAL A 305 88.16 33.16 17.51
C VAL A 305 88.55 32.77 18.94
N GLN A 306 87.97 31.70 19.49
CA GLN A 306 88.37 31.17 20.79
C GLN A 306 89.82 30.69 20.78
N ALA A 307 90.24 29.94 19.75
CA ALA A 307 91.63 29.50 19.62
C ALA A 307 92.61 30.68 19.52
N GLN A 308 92.26 31.74 18.76
CA GLN A 308 93.06 32.97 18.69
C GLN A 308 93.14 33.69 20.04
N ARG A 309 92.04 33.75 20.78
CA ARG A 309 92.02 34.32 22.14
C ARG A 309 92.92 33.54 23.08
N ASP A 310 92.85 32.21 23.06
CA ASP A 310 93.68 31.34 23.90
C ASP A 310 95.16 31.49 23.55
N GLU A 311 95.51 31.60 22.27
CA GLU A 311 96.88 31.87 21.83
C GLU A 311 97.37 33.26 22.29
N ALA A 312 96.53 34.29 22.17
CA ALA A 312 96.83 35.63 22.66
C ALA A 312 97.00 35.65 24.19
N GLN A 313 96.20 34.88 24.92
CA GLN A 313 96.33 34.71 26.37
C GLN A 313 97.66 34.03 26.73
N ARG A 314 98.02 32.92 26.07
CA ARG A 314 99.31 32.26 26.27
C ARG A 314 100.48 33.19 25.91
N PHE A 315 100.35 34.01 24.87
CA PHE A 315 101.35 35.02 24.54
C PHE A 315 101.48 36.08 25.63
N ALA A 316 100.36 36.60 26.15
CA ALA A 316 100.34 37.56 27.24
C ALA A 316 100.95 36.96 28.53
N GLU A 317 100.64 35.71 28.85
CA GLU A 317 101.24 34.97 29.98
C GLU A 317 102.76 34.83 29.80
N ARG A 318 103.23 34.45 28.60
CA ARG A 318 104.68 34.40 28.30
C ARG A 318 105.35 35.78 28.41
N GLN A 319 104.68 36.84 28.00
CA GLN A 319 105.20 38.19 28.14
C GLN A 319 105.23 38.63 29.61
N ALA A 320 104.21 38.26 30.39
CA ALA A 320 104.14 38.55 31.83
C ALA A 320 105.23 37.79 32.60
N THR A 321 105.46 36.50 32.30
CA THR A 321 106.55 35.73 32.91
C THR A 321 107.92 36.27 32.49
N ALA A 322 108.11 36.64 31.22
CA ALA A 322 109.34 37.27 30.76
C ALA A 322 109.59 38.62 31.46
N ARG A 323 108.55 39.45 31.66
CA ARG A 323 108.66 40.70 32.42
C ARG A 323 108.99 40.45 33.89
N ALA A 324 108.34 39.47 34.53
CA ALA A 324 108.63 39.11 35.91
C ALA A 324 110.07 38.60 36.10
N LEU A 325 110.58 37.80 35.15
CA LEU A 325 111.99 37.38 35.14
C LEU A 325 112.94 38.57 34.94
N ALA A 326 112.64 39.48 34.01
CA ALA A 326 113.44 40.68 33.80
C ALA A 326 113.44 41.62 35.03
N GLU A 327 112.29 41.75 35.71
CA GLU A 327 112.19 42.48 36.99
C GLU A 327 112.99 41.78 38.09
N GLN A 328 112.94 40.45 38.17
CA GLN A 328 113.75 39.67 39.12
C GLN A 328 115.25 39.83 38.85
N GLU A 329 115.69 39.78 37.58
CA GLU A 329 117.07 40.03 37.20
C GLU A 329 117.49 41.47 37.49
N SER A 330 116.64 42.45 37.18
CA SER A 330 116.89 43.86 37.51
C SER A 330 117.02 44.07 39.01
N GLN A 331 116.16 43.42 39.81
CA GLN A 331 116.22 43.46 41.25
C GLN A 331 117.48 42.76 41.78
N ALA A 332 117.87 41.61 41.22
CA ALA A 332 119.11 40.92 41.57
C ALA A 332 120.35 41.77 41.25
N VAL A 333 120.35 42.47 40.11
CA VAL A 333 121.41 43.43 39.76
C VAL A 333 121.42 44.61 40.73
N LYS A 334 120.25 45.13 41.11
CA LYS A 334 120.13 46.20 42.09
C LYS A 334 120.63 45.77 43.46
N ASP A 335 120.26 44.58 43.93
CA ASP A 335 120.70 44.01 45.20
C ASP A 335 122.20 43.71 45.17
N ALA A 336 122.75 43.24 44.05
CA ALA A 336 124.19 43.06 43.87
C ALA A 336 124.92 44.40 43.90
N ARG A 337 124.40 45.42 43.21
CA ARG A 337 124.93 46.79 43.25
C ARG A 337 124.88 47.35 44.66
N ASP A 338 123.74 47.25 45.35
CA ASP A 338 123.57 47.75 46.71
C ASP A 338 124.44 46.94 47.69
N GLY A 339 124.65 45.65 47.44
CA GLY A 339 125.62 44.80 48.12
C GLY A 339 127.06 45.30 47.94
N LEU A 340 127.47 45.60 46.71
CA LEU A 340 128.79 46.20 46.40
C LEU A 340 128.93 47.60 47.00
N VAL A 341 127.89 48.43 46.97
CA VAL A 341 127.86 49.75 47.62
C VAL A 341 127.98 49.58 49.13
N ASN A 342 127.30 48.60 49.73
CA ASN A 342 127.41 48.30 51.15
C ASN A 342 128.78 47.75 51.52
N GLU A 343 129.44 46.99 50.65
CA GLU A 343 130.84 46.57 50.83
C GLU A 343 131.80 47.75 50.67
N LEU A 344 131.56 48.64 49.71
CA LEU A 344 132.28 49.92 49.57
C LEU A 344 132.08 50.80 50.80
N GLU A 345 130.86 50.86 51.34
CA GLU A 345 130.57 51.57 52.59
C GLU A 345 131.18 50.84 53.78
N ARG A 346 131.20 49.51 53.83
CA ARG A 346 131.88 48.76 54.90
C ARG A 346 133.38 48.96 54.85
N THR A 347 133.99 48.96 53.68
CA THR A 347 135.41 49.25 53.50
C THR A 347 135.70 50.70 53.81
N ARG A 348 134.84 51.65 53.39
CA ARG A 348 134.91 53.06 53.78
C ARG A 348 134.67 53.27 55.28
N ARG A 349 133.78 52.51 55.91
CA ARG A 349 133.57 52.47 57.36
C ARG A 349 134.67 51.72 58.09
N ALA A 350 135.36 50.76 57.47
CA ALA A 350 136.54 50.11 58.02
C ALA A 350 137.75 51.03 57.93
N LEU A 351 137.82 51.85 56.87
CA LEU A 351 138.77 52.95 56.71
C LEU A 351 138.46 54.07 57.71
N ALA A 352 137.19 54.43 57.88
CA ALA A 352 136.73 55.37 58.89
C ALA A 352 136.98 54.81 60.30
N ARG A 353 136.71 53.53 60.58
CA ARG A 353 137.05 52.85 61.86
C ARG A 353 138.56 52.68 62.07
N ALA A 354 139.38 52.74 61.03
CA ALA A 354 140.84 52.87 61.16
C ALA A 354 141.25 54.32 61.48
N GLN A 355 140.45 55.32 61.11
CA GLN A 355 140.63 56.74 61.43
C GLN A 355 139.89 57.19 62.71
N GLU A 356 138.93 56.41 63.19
CA GLU A 356 137.94 56.76 64.21
C GLU A 356 137.92 55.63 65.25
N LYS A 357 139.11 55.34 65.80
CA LYS A 357 139.28 54.64 67.08
C LYS A 357 139.61 55.65 68.18
N ALA A 358 138.86 56.75 68.18
CA ALA A 358 138.64 57.67 69.28
C ALA A 358 137.12 57.96 69.31
N GLU A 359 136.47 57.56 70.43
CA GLU A 359 135.17 58.03 70.92
C GLU A 359 133.89 57.44 70.25
N ILE A 360 133.15 56.49 70.86
CA ILE A 360 132.09 56.54 71.92
C ILE A 360 130.65 56.35 71.34
N ASN A 361 130.06 55.19 71.65
CA ASN A 361 128.70 54.88 72.18
C ASN A 361 127.35 55.37 71.55
N VAL A 362 126.43 54.38 71.39
CA VAL A 362 125.04 54.28 71.98
C VAL A 362 123.76 54.56 71.13
N VAL A 363 122.91 53.51 71.02
CA VAL A 363 121.41 53.42 71.15
C VAL A 363 120.41 53.25 69.96
N ARG A 364 119.74 52.07 69.99
CA ARG A 364 118.36 51.56 69.72
C ARG A 364 117.34 52.26 68.76
N GLN A 365 116.84 51.47 67.76
CA GLN A 365 115.47 50.91 67.52
C GLN A 365 114.18 51.64 68.02
N PRO A 366 112.94 51.28 67.59
CA PRO A 366 112.36 50.88 66.29
C PRO A 366 110.96 51.60 66.04
N GLU A 367 110.23 51.46 64.92
CA GLU A 367 109.03 50.58 64.71
C GLU A 367 107.67 51.30 64.45
N ILE A 368 106.86 50.66 63.58
CA ILE A 368 105.37 50.52 63.46
C ILE A 368 104.35 51.56 62.89
N LEU A 369 103.47 51.00 62.05
CA LEU A 369 101.98 50.95 62.08
C LEU A 369 101.14 51.64 60.98
N ARG A 370 100.34 50.78 60.31
CA ARG A 370 99.08 51.05 59.59
C ARG A 370 97.94 51.42 60.58
N PRO A 371 96.82 51.97 60.08
CA PRO A 371 95.53 51.44 60.49
C PRO A 371 94.49 51.28 59.36
N ALA A 372 93.60 50.31 59.58
CA ALA A 372 92.35 50.09 58.87
C ALA A 372 91.19 50.68 59.68
N ALA A 373 90.15 51.19 59.03
CA ALA A 373 88.86 51.50 59.66
C ALA A 373 87.70 51.07 58.76
N ARG A 374 86.82 50.22 59.29
CA ARG A 374 85.51 49.85 58.72
C ARG A 374 84.40 50.43 59.58
N LYS A 375 83.32 50.79 58.89
CA LYS A 375 82.06 51.41 59.33
C LYS A 375 81.19 50.47 60.17
N SER A 376 80.42 51.03 61.10
CA SER A 376 79.19 50.47 61.67
C SER A 376 77.98 51.30 61.20
N ILE A 377 76.87 50.64 60.89
CA ILE A 377 75.56 51.26 60.59
C ILE A 377 74.50 50.58 61.45
N ALA A 378 73.55 51.41 61.88
CA ALA A 378 72.49 51.22 62.86
C ALA A 378 71.34 50.28 62.43
N SER A 379 70.64 49.77 63.44
CA SER A 379 69.48 48.87 63.39
C SER A 379 68.15 49.61 63.32
N PHE A 380 67.20 49.06 62.56
CA PHE A 380 65.77 49.42 62.53
C PHE A 380 64.93 48.24 63.06
N PRO A 381 63.82 48.45 63.79
CA PRO A 381 62.92 47.38 64.22
C PRO A 381 61.68 47.31 63.31
N VAL A 382 61.41 46.13 62.74
CA VAL A 382 60.11 45.76 62.15
C VAL A 382 59.86 44.31 62.54
N ASP A 383 58.71 44.03 63.17
CA ASP A 383 58.27 42.67 63.48
C ASP A 383 58.04 41.90 62.17
N LEU A 384 58.81 40.81 62.01
CA LEU A 384 58.83 39.98 60.82
C LEU A 384 57.82 38.82 60.95
N PRO A 385 57.13 38.44 59.86
CA PRO A 385 56.26 37.27 59.87
C PRO A 385 57.06 35.97 60.19
N PRO A 386 56.50 35.04 60.98
CA PRO A 386 57.23 33.87 61.48
C PRO A 386 57.66 32.84 60.42
N ASP A 387 57.19 32.97 59.17
CA ASP A 387 57.39 31.99 58.09
C ASP A 387 58.27 32.50 56.93
N LEU A 388 59.28 33.32 57.21
CA LEU A 388 60.23 33.78 56.19
C LEU A 388 61.23 32.65 55.82
N PRO A 389 61.47 32.38 54.51
CA PRO A 389 62.41 31.37 54.08
C PRO A 389 63.84 31.74 54.48
N GLU A 390 64.54 30.81 55.16
CA GLU A 390 65.94 30.98 55.54
C GLU A 390 66.82 30.95 54.28
N VAL A 391 67.38 32.10 53.92
CA VAL A 391 68.37 32.20 52.85
C VAL A 391 69.77 32.13 53.48
N GLU A 392 70.51 31.07 53.17
CA GLU A 392 71.85 30.82 53.72
C GLU A 392 72.73 32.09 53.64
N THR A 393 73.35 32.47 54.76
CA THR A 393 74.22 33.66 54.92
C THR A 393 73.56 35.05 54.74
N VAL A 394 72.24 35.14 54.62
CA VAL A 394 71.52 36.42 54.54
C VAL A 394 70.61 36.55 55.76
N LYS A 395 70.72 37.67 56.47
CA LYS A 395 69.89 37.87 57.67
C LYS A 395 68.40 38.01 57.29
N PRO A 396 67.45 37.52 58.11
CA PRO A 396 66.01 37.56 57.81
C PRO A 396 65.50 38.98 57.51
N GLU A 397 66.03 40.00 58.18
CA GLU A 397 65.67 41.40 57.94
C GLU A 397 66.04 41.84 56.53
N THR A 398 67.20 41.36 56.03
CA THR A 398 67.67 41.65 54.66
C THR A 398 66.79 40.94 53.64
N VAL A 399 66.36 39.71 53.90
CA VAL A 399 65.42 38.97 53.05
C VAL A 399 64.10 39.72 52.94
N ALA A 400 63.56 40.18 54.07
CA ALA A 400 62.30 40.92 54.09
C ALA A 400 62.37 42.27 53.36
N VAL A 401 63.46 43.03 53.52
CA VAL A 401 63.67 44.29 52.79
C VAL A 401 63.72 44.05 51.27
N VAL A 402 64.40 43.00 50.81
CA VAL A 402 64.47 42.66 49.37
C VAL A 402 63.11 42.23 48.84
N LEU A 403 62.36 41.39 49.56
CA LEU A 403 61.04 40.91 49.15
C LEU A 403 60.00 42.04 49.15
N ALA A 404 60.01 42.92 50.15
CA ALA A 404 59.13 44.08 50.21
C ALA A 404 59.40 45.07 49.07
N ALA A 405 60.68 45.35 48.77
CA ALA A 405 61.06 46.20 47.65
C ALA A 405 60.67 45.57 46.30
N ARG A 406 60.87 44.26 46.13
CA ARG A 406 60.46 43.53 44.92
C ARG A 406 58.95 43.50 44.74
N GLY A 407 58.19 43.42 45.83
CA GLY A 407 56.74 43.49 45.80
C GLY A 407 56.23 44.86 45.37
N LYS A 408 56.80 45.95 45.91
CA LYS A 408 56.41 47.32 45.51
C LYS A 408 56.79 47.66 44.07
N HIS A 409 57.84 47.04 43.52
CA HIS A 409 58.40 47.32 42.20
C HIS A 409 58.75 46.03 41.42
N PRO A 410 57.75 45.26 40.94
CA PRO A 410 57.99 44.01 40.21
C PRO A 410 58.76 44.19 38.89
N GLU A 411 58.70 45.38 38.31
CA GLU A 411 59.33 45.76 37.05
C GLU A 411 60.81 46.13 37.17
N MET A 412 61.30 46.46 38.37
CA MET A 412 62.68 46.93 38.55
C MET A 412 63.70 45.82 38.37
N THR A 413 64.85 46.15 37.79
CA THR A 413 66.01 45.24 37.71
C THR A 413 66.68 45.08 39.08
N ASN A 414 67.42 44.00 39.30
CA ASN A 414 68.14 43.75 40.57
C ASN A 414 69.10 44.91 40.94
N ARG A 415 69.68 45.58 39.94
CA ARG A 415 70.53 46.75 40.12
C ARG A 415 69.76 47.96 40.65
N GLN A 416 68.55 48.19 40.17
CA GLN A 416 67.67 49.28 40.66
C GLN A 416 67.17 48.98 42.08
N LEU A 417 66.85 47.71 42.36
CA LEU A 417 66.51 47.28 43.73
C LEU A 417 67.71 47.45 44.69
N ALA A 418 68.93 47.22 44.22
CA ALA A 418 70.15 47.44 45.01
C ALA A 418 70.34 48.92 45.39
N GLU A 419 70.04 49.81 44.45
CA GLU A 419 70.14 51.25 44.65
C GLU A 419 69.13 51.77 45.69
N ILE A 420 67.89 51.27 45.64
CA ILE A 420 66.82 51.71 46.55
C ILE A 420 66.95 51.09 47.96
N THR A 421 67.36 49.82 48.06
CA THR A 421 67.45 49.12 49.35
C THR A 421 68.81 49.29 50.03
N GLY A 422 69.84 49.73 49.31
CA GLY A 422 71.23 49.75 49.80
C GLY A 422 71.85 48.35 49.94
N ILE A 423 71.18 47.30 49.47
CA ILE A 423 71.63 45.90 49.53
C ILE A 423 72.35 45.55 48.22
N SER A 424 73.46 44.82 48.29
CA SER A 424 74.24 44.49 47.09
C SER A 424 73.45 43.65 46.06
N ASP A 425 73.68 43.89 44.76
CA ASP A 425 73.05 43.12 43.66
C ASP A 425 73.25 41.60 43.83
N ARG A 426 74.42 41.18 44.32
CA ARG A 426 74.73 39.77 44.61
C ARG A 426 73.79 39.20 45.69
N THR A 427 73.56 39.96 46.76
CA THR A 427 72.66 39.54 47.86
C THR A 427 71.21 39.51 47.39
N ILE A 428 70.77 40.49 46.59
CA ILE A 428 69.42 40.52 46.00
C ILE A 428 69.19 39.30 45.11
N ARG A 429 70.15 38.98 44.24
CA ARG A 429 70.06 37.79 43.37
C ARG A 429 70.02 36.49 44.17
N LYS A 430 70.81 36.40 45.26
CA LYS A 430 70.80 35.24 46.15
C LYS A 430 69.44 35.05 46.81
N VAL A 431 68.82 36.14 47.29
CA VAL A 431 67.49 36.11 47.91
C VAL A 431 66.41 35.74 46.89
N LEU A 432 66.34 36.43 45.73
CA LEU A 432 65.29 36.19 44.74
C LEU A 432 65.36 34.81 44.08
N ASN A 433 66.55 34.22 43.97
CA ASN A 433 66.71 32.86 43.45
C ASN A 433 66.35 31.77 44.48
N ALA A 434 66.49 32.07 45.78
CA ALA A 434 66.21 31.12 46.85
C ALA A 434 64.71 31.08 47.23
N VAL A 435 63.93 32.09 46.84
CA VAL A 435 62.51 32.20 47.17
C VAL A 435 61.65 31.76 45.97
N PRO A 436 60.83 30.70 46.08
CA PRO A 436 59.90 30.30 45.05
C PRO A 436 58.95 31.46 44.65
N ALA A 437 58.66 31.59 43.35
CA ALA A 437 57.79 32.65 42.82
C ALA A 437 56.41 32.72 43.50
N GLU A 438 55.91 31.59 44.00
CA GLU A 438 54.65 31.45 44.74
C GLU A 438 54.66 32.17 46.11
N ILE A 439 55.82 32.27 46.77
CA ILE A 439 55.97 32.97 48.06
C ILE A 439 56.03 34.49 47.84
N VAL A 440 56.66 34.93 46.74
CA VAL A 440 56.70 36.35 46.35
C VAL A 440 55.28 36.91 46.18
N GLY A 441 54.37 36.13 45.59
CA GLY A 441 52.95 36.48 45.47
C GLY A 441 52.19 36.59 46.79
N ARG A 442 52.54 35.77 47.80
CA ARG A 442 51.92 35.84 49.14
C ARG A 442 52.41 37.04 49.96
N VAL A 443 53.69 37.36 49.89
CA VAL A 443 54.25 38.56 50.55
C VAL A 443 53.68 39.84 49.94
N LEU A 444 53.43 39.84 48.62
CA LEU A 444 52.71 40.90 47.93
C LEU A 444 51.29 41.10 48.47
N ALA A 445 50.53 40.01 48.67
CA ALA A 445 49.16 40.08 49.22
C ALA A 445 49.12 40.62 50.66
N LEU A 446 50.12 40.30 51.50
CA LEU A 446 50.21 40.78 52.88
C LEU A 446 50.66 42.23 53.00
N THR A 447 51.36 42.77 51.99
CA THR A 447 51.87 44.15 51.99
C THR A 447 50.99 45.14 51.22
N SER A 448 49.91 44.64 50.57
CA SER A 448 48.96 45.45 49.81
C SER A 448 47.61 45.68 50.52
N GLU A 449 47.48 45.35 51.82
CA GLU A 449 46.39 45.89 52.63
C GLU A 449 46.49 47.42 52.69
N PRO A 450 45.47 48.17 52.23
CA PRO A 450 45.46 49.61 52.33
C PRO A 450 45.35 50.01 53.80
N ALA A 451 46.31 50.80 54.28
CA ALA A 451 46.17 51.52 55.53
C ALA A 451 44.88 52.35 55.47
N ALA A 452 43.95 52.09 56.38
CA ALA A 452 42.81 52.95 56.65
C ALA A 452 43.26 54.27 57.28
#